data_AF-A0A0E3ZTC1-F1
#
_entry.id   AF-A0A0E3ZTC1-F1
#
_cell.length_a   1.000
_cell.length_b   1.000
_cell.length_c   1.000
_cell.angle_alpha   90.00
_cell.angle_beta   90.00
_cell.angle_gamma   90.00
#
_symmetry.space_group_name_H-M   'P 1'
#
loop_
_entity.id
_entity.type
_entity.pdbx_description
1 polymer ?
#
loop_
_entity_poly.entity_id
_entity_poly.type
_entity_poly.pdbx_seq_one_letter_code
_entity_poly.pdbx_strand_id
1 'polypeptide(L)'
;MQPSTLATRLWIIFGAITVALIGCIQFSKGLGIEYGLISGVAFLGWCRWSTKSVRYQVDLVPYYIGSIVCLLILNTIRYATHAHEFIQLIYPFGGHSSGASGYANWFLPQVCLPVSGLLIGGYLLSKRQRIGLFFAWWGFLFGVAESLLQFIIDLTHPASYLPLYIVGTLTAMGLFYVSACGLLRLSKPKVGNRPSIEQANPLTTRQINLWSMLFISFMAVYAVTLYVQAGLLPVGVIMGSMMGGLIGWRKTTARYWVDPYQLVPLYLLLQALFYIHVGEEVLTHFNQQITALSGHAWPDEEFNYLITLVGPAIWVLAAYSLWRGQAFGHFILWFMIVGMILGEPTHIVVFPVVRLLRQGGGYTYFSGMYTALFPMIPAILALFRIVSETKKQSSDIYEKQA
;
A
#
# COMPACT_ATOMS: atom_id res chain seq x y z
N MET A 1 -27.61 16.83 -17.15
CA MET A 1 -26.46 16.15 -16.51
C MET A 1 -25.31 17.14 -16.42
N GLN A 2 -24.62 17.28 -15.29
CA GLN A 2 -23.39 18.08 -15.27
C GLN A 2 -22.35 17.41 -16.20
N PRO A 3 -21.69 18.15 -17.12
CA PRO A 3 -20.74 17.60 -18.08
C PRO A 3 -19.65 16.70 -17.45
N SER A 4 -19.23 17.04 -16.22
CA SER A 4 -18.27 16.27 -15.43
C SER A 4 -18.70 14.82 -15.12
N THR A 5 -19.99 14.50 -15.19
CA THR A 5 -20.49 13.13 -14.95
C THR A 5 -20.30 12.19 -16.13
N LEU A 6 -20.41 12.68 -17.37
CA LEU A 6 -20.28 11.84 -18.56
C LEU A 6 -18.82 11.44 -18.79
N ALA A 7 -17.91 12.42 -18.75
CA ALA A 7 -16.47 12.15 -18.89
C ALA A 7 -15.98 11.12 -17.85
N THR A 8 -16.37 11.29 -16.58
CA THR A 8 -16.00 10.34 -15.51
C THR A 8 -16.53 8.94 -15.80
N ARG A 9 -17.77 8.80 -16.29
CA ARG A 9 -18.36 7.51 -16.66
C ARG A 9 -17.60 6.84 -17.80
N LEU A 10 -17.29 7.60 -18.86
CA LEU A 10 -16.54 7.09 -20.01
C LEU A 10 -15.14 6.63 -19.61
N TRP A 11 -14.44 7.39 -18.78
CA TRP A 11 -13.14 6.99 -18.24
C TRP A 11 -13.22 5.70 -17.43
N ILE A 12 -14.23 5.53 -16.57
CA ILE A 12 -14.42 4.32 -15.79
C ILE A 12 -14.71 3.12 -16.70
N ILE A 13 -15.64 3.27 -17.66
CA ILE A 13 -16.00 2.19 -18.59
C ILE A 13 -14.78 1.79 -19.43
N PHE A 14 -14.09 2.76 -20.01
CA PHE A 14 -12.90 2.51 -20.83
C PHE A 14 -11.78 1.87 -20.01
N GLY A 15 -11.52 2.36 -18.80
CA GLY A 15 -10.53 1.79 -17.89
C GLY A 15 -10.86 0.35 -17.50
N ALA A 16 -12.12 0.08 -17.14
CA ALA A 16 -12.59 -1.25 -16.77
C ALA A 16 -12.45 -2.26 -17.92
N ILE A 17 -12.87 -1.87 -19.13
CA ILE A 17 -12.72 -2.69 -20.34
C ILE A 17 -11.24 -2.95 -20.62
N THR A 18 -10.41 -1.90 -20.56
CA THR A 18 -8.97 -2.00 -20.84
C THR A 18 -8.29 -2.95 -19.85
N VAL A 19 -8.55 -2.81 -18.55
CA VAL A 19 -7.98 -3.69 -17.51
C VAL A 19 -8.45 -5.14 -17.68
N ALA A 20 -9.74 -5.37 -17.99
CA ALA A 20 -10.25 -6.71 -18.24
C ALA A 20 -9.62 -7.35 -19.48
N LEU A 21 -9.47 -6.59 -20.57
CA LEU A 21 -8.84 -7.07 -21.80
C LEU A 21 -7.35 -7.37 -21.60
N ILE A 22 -6.62 -6.49 -20.92
CA ILE A 22 -5.22 -6.76 -20.54
C ILE A 22 -5.15 -8.00 -19.65
N GLY A 23 -6.06 -8.15 -18.70
CA GLY A 23 -6.27 -9.34 -17.88
C GLY A 23 -6.34 -10.62 -18.72
N CYS A 24 -7.24 -10.62 -19.71
CA CYS A 24 -7.45 -11.75 -20.62
C CYS A 24 -6.25 -12.05 -21.51
N ILE A 25 -5.54 -11.02 -22.00
CA ILE A 25 -4.47 -11.15 -23.00
C ILE A 25 -3.13 -11.48 -22.35
N GLN A 26 -2.76 -10.75 -21.29
CA GLN A 26 -1.43 -10.81 -20.70
C GLN A 26 -1.32 -11.82 -19.56
N PHE A 27 -2.43 -12.16 -18.91
CA PHE A 27 -2.42 -13.03 -17.74
C PHE A 27 -3.23 -14.31 -17.98
N SER A 28 -4.53 -14.28 -17.68
CA SER A 28 -5.41 -15.42 -17.90
C SER A 28 -6.83 -14.94 -18.22
N LYS A 29 -7.56 -15.76 -19.00
CA LYS A 29 -8.97 -15.49 -19.31
C LYS A 29 -9.81 -15.38 -18.04
N GLY A 30 -9.54 -16.25 -17.05
CA GLY A 30 -10.24 -16.25 -15.77
C GLY A 30 -10.10 -14.92 -15.04
N LEU A 31 -8.88 -14.39 -14.97
CA LEU A 31 -8.60 -13.13 -14.28
C LEU A 31 -9.26 -11.94 -15.00
N GLY A 32 -9.18 -11.90 -16.33
CA GLY A 32 -9.83 -10.83 -17.10
C GLY A 32 -11.36 -10.86 -16.96
N ILE A 33 -11.98 -12.04 -16.91
CA ILE A 33 -13.41 -12.21 -16.63
C ILE A 33 -13.75 -11.72 -15.23
N GLU A 34 -12.99 -12.10 -14.22
CA GLU A 34 -13.18 -11.66 -12.84
C GLU A 34 -13.13 -10.12 -12.73
N TYR A 35 -12.09 -9.49 -13.27
CA TYR A 35 -11.94 -8.03 -13.24
C TYR A 35 -13.04 -7.33 -14.03
N GLY A 36 -13.47 -7.91 -15.15
CA GLY A 36 -14.61 -7.42 -15.92
C GLY A 36 -15.91 -7.47 -15.12
N LEU A 37 -16.21 -8.60 -14.46
CA LEU A 37 -17.42 -8.77 -13.64
C LEU A 37 -17.43 -7.84 -12.44
N ILE A 38 -16.34 -7.78 -11.67
CA ILE A 38 -16.21 -6.90 -10.51
C ILE A 38 -16.37 -5.44 -10.95
N SER A 39 -15.72 -5.03 -12.04
CA SER A 39 -15.83 -3.66 -12.57
C SER A 39 -17.23 -3.33 -13.06
N GLY A 40 -17.90 -4.28 -13.73
CA GLY A 40 -19.29 -4.12 -14.17
C GLY A 40 -20.24 -3.91 -12.99
N VAL A 41 -20.17 -4.77 -11.98
CA VAL A 41 -21.00 -4.65 -10.76
C VAL A 41 -20.67 -3.37 -10.00
N ALA A 42 -19.39 -3.02 -9.86
CA ALA A 42 -18.96 -1.78 -9.23
C ALA A 42 -19.50 -0.55 -9.95
N PHE A 43 -19.48 -0.54 -11.28
CA PHE A 43 -20.01 0.54 -12.09
C PHE A 43 -21.53 0.69 -11.93
N LEU A 44 -22.26 -0.41 -11.94
CA LEU A 44 -23.72 -0.41 -11.69
C LEU A 44 -24.03 0.13 -10.29
N GLY A 45 -23.29 -0.32 -9.27
CA GLY A 45 -23.44 0.17 -7.90
C GLY A 45 -23.14 1.66 -7.76
N TRP A 46 -22.02 2.10 -8.33
CA TRP A 46 -21.63 3.51 -8.33
C TRP A 46 -22.67 4.39 -9.05
N CYS A 47 -23.16 3.98 -10.22
CA CYS A 47 -24.19 4.70 -10.96
C CYS A 47 -25.48 4.84 -10.16
N ARG A 48 -25.91 3.76 -9.49
CA ARG A 48 -27.20 3.70 -8.78
C ARG A 48 -27.20 4.50 -7.47
N TRP A 49 -26.14 4.37 -6.66
CA TRP A 49 -26.13 4.91 -5.30
C TRP A 49 -25.19 6.10 -5.10
N SER A 50 -24.04 6.15 -5.78
CA SER A 50 -22.98 7.12 -5.49
C SER A 50 -23.09 8.43 -6.28
N THR A 51 -23.88 8.47 -7.36
CA THR A 51 -24.04 9.68 -8.18
C THR A 51 -24.81 10.81 -7.49
N LYS A 52 -25.58 10.50 -6.44
CA LYS A 52 -26.48 11.46 -5.78
C LYS A 52 -25.87 12.13 -4.54
N SER A 53 -24.86 11.54 -3.88
CA SER A 53 -24.48 11.94 -2.51
C SER A 53 -22.96 12.04 -2.28
N VAL A 54 -22.25 12.82 -3.09
CA VAL A 54 -20.79 13.02 -2.95
C VAL A 54 -20.41 13.61 -1.58
N ARG A 55 -21.33 14.30 -0.91
CA ARG A 55 -20.92 15.29 0.09
C ARG A 55 -20.31 14.71 1.37
N TYR A 56 -20.62 13.49 1.83
CA TYR A 56 -20.12 13.02 3.14
C TYR A 56 -19.98 11.50 3.25
N GLN A 57 -18.81 10.96 2.87
CA GLN A 57 -18.43 9.57 3.15
C GLN A 57 -17.04 9.46 3.80
N VAL A 58 -16.73 10.41 4.69
CA VAL A 58 -15.51 10.35 5.52
C VAL A 58 -15.39 9.01 6.24
N ASP A 59 -16.51 8.53 6.78
CA ASP A 59 -16.57 7.28 7.54
C ASP A 59 -16.24 6.04 6.72
N LEU A 60 -16.16 6.15 5.39
CA LEU A 60 -15.84 5.03 4.51
C LEU A 60 -14.34 4.77 4.40
N VAL A 61 -13.52 5.81 4.49
CA VAL A 61 -12.06 5.72 4.31
C VAL A 61 -11.43 4.70 5.28
N PRO A 62 -11.78 4.64 6.58
CA PRO A 62 -11.26 3.62 7.48
C PRO A 62 -11.57 2.18 7.06
N TYR A 63 -12.80 1.90 6.60
CA TYR A 63 -13.19 0.57 6.11
C TYR A 63 -12.44 0.22 4.84
N TYR A 64 -12.30 1.19 3.94
CA TYR A 64 -11.60 1.01 2.70
C TYR A 64 -10.11 0.68 2.93
N ILE A 65 -9.41 1.47 3.75
CA ILE A 65 -8.01 1.16 4.14
C ILE A 65 -7.93 -0.18 4.87
N GLY A 66 -8.85 -0.45 5.80
CA GLY A 66 -8.92 -1.73 6.52
C GLY A 66 -9.06 -2.94 5.60
N SER A 67 -9.83 -2.82 4.52
CA SER A 67 -9.96 -3.89 3.51
C SER A 67 -8.64 -4.15 2.77
N ILE A 68 -7.87 -3.10 2.45
CA ILE A 68 -6.55 -3.25 1.81
C ILE A 68 -5.58 -3.95 2.77
N VAL A 69 -5.59 -3.61 4.06
CA VAL A 69 -4.75 -4.27 5.07
C VAL A 69 -5.10 -5.75 5.19
N CYS A 70 -6.39 -6.09 5.31
CA CYS A 70 -6.82 -7.49 5.40
C CYS A 70 -6.46 -8.28 4.15
N LEU A 71 -6.59 -7.67 2.96
CA LEU A 71 -6.18 -8.26 1.69
C LEU A 71 -4.67 -8.54 1.64
N LEU A 72 -3.83 -7.59 2.07
CA LEU A 72 -2.38 -7.78 2.12
C LEU A 72 -1.99 -8.90 3.09
N ILE A 73 -2.61 -8.94 4.28
CA ILE A 73 -2.38 -10.03 5.26
C ILE A 73 -2.81 -11.38 4.67
N LEU A 74 -3.96 -11.43 3.99
CA LEU A 74 -4.43 -12.65 3.33
C LEU A 74 -3.42 -13.13 2.27
N ASN A 75 -2.90 -12.21 1.45
CA ASN A 75 -1.88 -12.53 0.45
C ASN A 75 -0.53 -12.94 1.07
N THR A 76 -0.13 -12.37 2.22
CA THR A 76 1.01 -12.87 3.00
C THR A 76 0.81 -14.33 3.42
N ILE A 77 -0.39 -14.68 3.92
CA ILE A 77 -0.70 -16.04 4.35
C ILE A 77 -0.70 -16.99 3.16
N ARG A 78 -1.30 -16.59 2.04
CA ARG A 78 -1.28 -17.38 0.79
C ARG A 78 0.12 -17.61 0.26
N TYR A 79 0.99 -16.61 0.37
CA TYR A 79 2.38 -16.78 0.02
C TYR A 79 3.08 -17.79 0.94
N ALA A 80 2.96 -17.60 2.26
CA ALA A 80 3.58 -18.47 3.27
C ALA A 80 3.06 -19.92 3.27
N THR A 81 1.91 -20.17 2.65
CA THR A 81 1.30 -21.51 2.51
C THR A 81 1.44 -22.09 1.11
N HIS A 82 2.19 -21.43 0.21
CA HIS A 82 2.30 -21.79 -1.21
C HIS A 82 0.95 -21.84 -1.96
N ALA A 83 -0.12 -21.30 -1.37
CA ALA A 83 -1.45 -21.23 -1.98
C ALA A 83 -1.47 -20.45 -3.30
N HIS A 84 -0.54 -19.53 -3.48
CA HIS A 84 -0.37 -18.79 -4.72
C HIS A 84 -0.08 -19.71 -5.92
N GLU A 85 0.59 -20.84 -5.72
CA GLU A 85 0.83 -21.86 -6.75
C GLU A 85 -0.48 -22.54 -7.16
N PHE A 86 -1.36 -22.81 -6.20
CA PHE A 86 -2.69 -23.37 -6.45
C PHE A 86 -3.58 -22.39 -7.22
N ILE A 87 -3.53 -21.10 -6.88
CA ILE A 87 -4.29 -20.09 -7.61
C ILE A 87 -3.84 -20.04 -9.07
N GLN A 88 -2.57 -20.28 -9.38
CA GLN A 88 -2.11 -20.38 -10.77
C GLN A 88 -2.69 -21.58 -11.53
N LEU A 89 -3.02 -22.67 -10.83
CA LEU A 89 -3.72 -23.81 -11.43
C LEU A 89 -5.18 -23.47 -11.78
N ILE A 90 -5.86 -22.67 -10.94
CA ILE A 90 -7.24 -22.20 -11.20
C ILE A 90 -7.26 -21.17 -12.34
N TYR A 91 -6.24 -20.32 -12.40
CA TYR A 91 -6.09 -19.29 -13.42
C TYR A 91 -4.94 -19.64 -14.36
N PRO A 92 -5.06 -20.72 -15.18
CA PRO A 92 -3.98 -21.16 -16.04
C PRO A 92 -3.61 -20.02 -16.98
N PHE A 93 -2.36 -19.58 -16.87
CA PHE A 93 -1.84 -18.48 -17.66
C PHE A 93 -1.87 -18.85 -19.14
N GLY A 94 -2.49 -17.97 -19.94
CA GLY A 94 -2.72 -18.18 -21.35
C GLY A 94 -1.42 -18.02 -22.16
N GLY A 95 -0.57 -19.04 -22.15
CA GLY A 95 0.37 -19.29 -23.25
C GLY A 95 1.63 -18.43 -23.31
N HIS A 96 2.29 -18.10 -22.19
CA HIS A 96 3.68 -17.62 -22.26
C HIS A 96 4.61 -18.49 -21.40
N SER A 97 5.45 -19.27 -22.07
CA SER A 97 6.61 -20.01 -21.53
C SER A 97 7.78 -19.09 -21.17
N SER A 98 7.55 -17.79 -21.01
CA SER A 98 8.61 -16.81 -20.80
C SER A 98 8.96 -16.74 -19.32
N GLY A 99 9.94 -17.55 -18.90
CA GLY A 99 10.96 -17.36 -17.83
C GLY A 99 10.71 -16.59 -16.52
N ALA A 100 9.60 -15.90 -16.32
CA ALA A 100 9.22 -15.25 -15.07
C ALA A 100 8.83 -16.32 -14.06
N SER A 101 9.36 -16.20 -12.85
CA SER A 101 9.04 -17.11 -11.75
C SER A 101 7.52 -17.17 -11.54
N GLY A 102 7.00 -18.34 -11.14
CA GLY A 102 5.58 -18.49 -10.81
C GLY A 102 5.11 -17.38 -9.86
N TYR A 103 5.96 -16.98 -8.92
CA TYR A 103 5.68 -15.87 -8.01
C TYR A 103 5.29 -14.57 -8.70
N ALA A 104 6.08 -14.06 -9.65
CA ALA A 104 5.82 -12.77 -10.30
C ALA A 104 4.48 -12.76 -11.07
N ASN A 105 4.15 -13.89 -11.70
CA ASN A 105 2.88 -14.07 -12.43
C ASN A 105 1.66 -14.05 -11.50
N TRP A 106 1.81 -14.41 -10.23
CA TRP A 106 0.76 -14.23 -9.24
C TRP A 106 0.80 -12.82 -8.63
N PHE A 107 1.97 -12.42 -8.13
CA PHE A 107 2.17 -11.20 -7.37
C PHE A 107 1.72 -9.96 -8.14
N LEU A 108 2.16 -9.80 -9.41
CA LEU A 108 1.85 -8.60 -10.17
C LEU A 108 0.35 -8.41 -10.40
N PRO A 109 -0.35 -9.35 -11.06
CA PRO A 109 -1.74 -9.14 -11.39
C PRO A 109 -2.70 -9.29 -10.21
N GLN A 110 -2.38 -10.10 -9.20
CA GLN A 110 -3.33 -10.40 -8.10
C GLN A 110 -3.02 -9.64 -6.81
N VAL A 111 -1.80 -9.13 -6.64
CA VAL A 111 -1.40 -8.42 -5.42
C VAL A 111 -1.00 -6.98 -5.73
N CYS A 112 0.09 -6.78 -6.47
CA CYS A 112 0.68 -5.48 -6.73
C CYS A 112 -0.31 -4.53 -7.43
N LEU A 113 -0.80 -4.90 -8.62
CA LEU A 113 -1.67 -4.03 -9.41
C LEU A 113 -3.02 -3.74 -8.72
N PRO A 114 -3.73 -4.73 -8.13
CA PRO A 114 -4.95 -4.46 -7.39
C PRO A 114 -4.70 -3.57 -6.19
N VAL A 115 -3.71 -3.85 -5.36
CA VAL A 115 -3.42 -3.04 -4.17
C VAL A 115 -3.01 -1.62 -4.56
N SER A 116 -2.16 -1.43 -5.57
CA SER A 116 -1.83 -0.09 -6.08
C SER A 116 -3.06 0.64 -6.60
N GLY A 117 -3.95 -0.03 -7.34
CA GLY A 117 -5.23 0.51 -7.78
C GLY A 117 -6.14 0.89 -6.61
N LEU A 118 -6.19 0.05 -5.58
CA LEU A 118 -6.94 0.31 -4.35
C LEU A 118 -6.39 1.53 -3.62
N LEU A 119 -5.06 1.65 -3.48
CA LEU A 119 -4.40 2.78 -2.83
C LEU A 119 -4.65 4.10 -3.59
N ILE A 120 -4.58 4.10 -4.92
CA ILE A 120 -5.01 5.25 -5.76
C ILE A 120 -6.49 5.56 -5.51
N GLY A 121 -7.34 4.54 -5.48
CA GLY A 121 -8.74 4.66 -5.11
C GLY A 121 -8.95 5.32 -3.75
N GLY A 122 -8.13 4.95 -2.76
CA GLY A 122 -8.12 5.51 -1.42
C GLY A 122 -7.68 6.98 -1.39
N TYR A 123 -6.67 7.35 -2.18
CA TYR A 123 -6.28 8.75 -2.40
C TYR A 123 -7.46 9.56 -2.94
N LEU A 124 -8.10 9.08 -4.01
CA LEU A 124 -9.24 9.75 -4.66
C LEU A 124 -10.45 9.83 -3.73
N LEU A 125 -10.74 8.76 -2.98
CA LEU A 125 -11.81 8.70 -1.99
C LEU A 125 -11.58 9.69 -0.85
N SER A 126 -10.34 9.76 -0.33
CA SER A 126 -9.96 10.68 0.75
C SER A 126 -10.02 12.15 0.29
N LYS A 127 -9.71 12.42 -0.98
CA LYS A 127 -9.92 13.72 -1.65
C LYS A 127 -11.39 13.99 -2.02
N ARG A 128 -12.31 13.07 -1.72
CA ARG A 128 -13.75 13.17 -2.00
C ARG A 128 -14.06 13.32 -3.49
N GLN A 129 -13.22 12.73 -4.35
CA GLN A 129 -13.48 12.70 -5.78
C GLN A 129 -14.52 11.64 -6.11
N ARG A 130 -15.40 11.91 -7.09
CA ARG A 130 -16.49 11.00 -7.47
C ARG A 130 -15.99 9.62 -7.91
N ILE A 131 -14.85 9.59 -8.61
CA ILE A 131 -14.20 8.36 -9.05
C ILE A 131 -13.67 7.53 -7.87
N GLY A 132 -13.33 8.15 -6.74
CA GLY A 132 -12.95 7.44 -5.52
C GLY A 132 -14.09 6.57 -4.97
N LEU A 133 -15.35 6.96 -5.18
CA LEU A 133 -16.51 6.13 -4.82
C LEU A 133 -16.65 4.91 -5.73
N PHE A 134 -16.25 5.01 -7.00
CA PHE A 134 -16.20 3.83 -7.88
C PHE A 134 -15.15 2.85 -7.40
N PHE A 135 -13.94 3.34 -7.09
CA PHE A 135 -12.90 2.51 -6.50
C PHE A 135 -13.32 1.90 -5.16
N ALA A 136 -14.10 2.60 -4.34
CA ALA A 136 -14.67 2.04 -3.12
C ALA A 136 -15.58 0.84 -3.41
N TRP A 137 -16.50 0.96 -4.38
CA TRP A 137 -17.33 -0.17 -4.82
C TRP A 137 -16.47 -1.34 -5.34
N TRP A 138 -15.54 -1.03 -6.25
CA TRP A 138 -14.65 -2.01 -6.84
C TRP A 138 -13.84 -2.75 -5.77
N GLY A 139 -13.23 -2.02 -4.84
CA GLY A 139 -12.35 -2.60 -3.83
C GLY A 139 -13.06 -3.44 -2.80
N PHE A 140 -14.26 -3.06 -2.36
CA PHE A 140 -15.02 -3.93 -1.48
C PHE A 140 -15.59 -5.17 -2.20
N LEU A 141 -15.98 -5.04 -3.47
CA LEU A 141 -16.37 -6.22 -4.27
C LEU A 141 -15.19 -7.17 -4.49
N PHE A 142 -14.01 -6.62 -4.77
CA PHE A 142 -12.77 -7.37 -4.89
C PHE A 142 -12.42 -8.06 -3.55
N GLY A 143 -12.50 -7.36 -2.42
CA GLY A 143 -12.31 -7.97 -1.11
C GLY A 143 -13.30 -9.10 -0.80
N VAL A 144 -14.57 -8.99 -1.23
CA VAL A 144 -15.54 -10.09 -1.12
C VAL A 144 -15.13 -11.26 -2.01
N ALA A 145 -14.78 -11.02 -3.28
CA ALA A 145 -14.36 -12.05 -4.21
C ALA A 145 -13.13 -12.82 -3.69
N GLU A 146 -12.11 -12.10 -3.22
CA GLU A 146 -10.88 -12.68 -2.65
C GLU A 146 -11.16 -13.51 -1.39
N SER A 147 -12.09 -13.07 -0.54
CA SER A 147 -12.49 -13.83 0.64
C SER A 147 -13.21 -15.12 0.26
N LEU A 148 -14.11 -15.06 -0.73
CA LEU A 148 -14.80 -16.25 -1.25
C LEU A 148 -13.83 -17.21 -1.94
N LEU A 149 -12.86 -16.70 -2.69
CA LEU A 149 -11.80 -17.50 -3.28
C LEU A 149 -11.01 -18.25 -2.20
N GLN A 150 -10.66 -17.58 -1.09
CA GLN A 150 -10.01 -18.26 0.03
C GLN A 150 -10.88 -19.39 0.60
N PHE A 151 -12.18 -19.16 0.82
CA PHE A 151 -13.06 -20.23 1.32
C PHE A 151 -13.19 -21.40 0.33
N ILE A 152 -13.19 -21.13 -0.98
CA ILE A 152 -13.19 -22.18 -2.00
C ILE A 152 -11.91 -23.00 -1.90
N ILE A 153 -10.74 -22.35 -1.78
CA ILE A 153 -9.45 -23.04 -1.59
C ILE A 153 -9.51 -23.94 -0.34
N ASP A 154 -9.93 -23.38 0.79
CA ASP A 154 -9.99 -24.10 2.07
C ASP A 154 -10.94 -25.31 2.01
N LEU A 155 -12.08 -25.20 1.31
CA LEU A 155 -13.08 -26.27 1.19
C LEU A 155 -12.70 -27.36 0.19
N THR A 156 -12.02 -26.99 -0.89
CA THR A 156 -11.73 -27.91 -2.00
C THR A 156 -10.38 -28.62 -1.84
N HIS A 157 -9.43 -28.02 -1.11
CA HIS A 157 -8.06 -28.51 -1.01
C HIS A 157 -7.51 -28.48 0.44
N PRO A 158 -8.20 -29.10 1.42
CA PRO A 158 -7.80 -29.02 2.82
C PRO A 158 -6.44 -29.69 3.11
N ALA A 159 -6.04 -30.70 2.32
CA ALA A 159 -4.83 -31.48 2.54
C ALA A 159 -3.54 -30.74 2.12
N SER A 160 -3.62 -29.79 1.18
CA SER A 160 -2.46 -29.00 0.71
C SER A 160 -2.24 -27.72 1.51
N TYR A 161 -3.07 -27.45 2.52
CA TYR A 161 -3.13 -26.18 3.25
C TYR A 161 -2.85 -26.33 4.76
N LEU A 162 -1.74 -26.96 5.15
CA LEU A 162 -1.36 -27.10 6.58
C LEU A 162 -0.05 -26.34 6.83
N PRO A 163 0.14 -25.53 7.92
CA PRO A 163 -0.64 -25.37 9.16
C PRO A 163 -1.36 -24.01 9.37
N LEU A 164 -1.30 -23.07 8.43
CA LEU A 164 -1.86 -21.71 8.59
C LEU A 164 -3.32 -21.54 8.10
N TYR A 165 -4.04 -22.62 7.77
CA TYR A 165 -5.41 -22.54 7.22
C TYR A 165 -6.34 -21.70 8.08
N ILE A 166 -6.36 -21.93 9.40
CA ILE A 166 -7.22 -21.19 10.34
C ILE A 166 -6.93 -19.69 10.23
N VAL A 167 -5.65 -19.31 10.14
CA VAL A 167 -5.26 -17.90 10.03
C VAL A 167 -5.72 -17.32 8.70
N GLY A 168 -5.60 -18.08 7.60
CA GLY A 168 -6.13 -17.71 6.28
C GLY A 168 -7.64 -17.51 6.29
N THR A 169 -8.39 -18.49 6.79
CA THR A 169 -9.84 -18.45 6.93
C THR A 169 -10.29 -17.29 7.80
N LEU A 170 -9.68 -17.08 8.97
CA LEU A 170 -10.02 -15.96 9.86
C LEU A 170 -9.73 -14.60 9.21
N THR A 171 -8.63 -14.49 8.46
CA THR A 171 -8.30 -13.27 7.72
C THR A 171 -9.30 -13.02 6.60
N ALA A 172 -9.70 -14.05 5.85
CA ALA A 172 -10.73 -13.98 4.83
C ALA A 172 -12.10 -13.60 5.42
N MET A 173 -12.47 -14.12 6.60
CA MET A 173 -13.67 -13.69 7.32
C MET A 173 -13.61 -12.20 7.69
N GLY A 174 -12.45 -11.74 8.17
CA GLY A 174 -12.21 -10.32 8.46
C GLY A 174 -12.33 -9.43 7.22
N LEU A 175 -11.70 -9.83 6.12
CA LEU A 175 -11.77 -9.14 4.83
C LEU A 175 -13.21 -9.09 4.30
N PHE A 176 -13.92 -10.21 4.33
CA PHE A 176 -15.33 -10.28 3.93
C PHE A 176 -16.20 -9.35 4.78
N TYR A 177 -16.04 -9.39 6.10
CA TYR A 177 -16.80 -8.55 7.02
C TYR A 177 -16.58 -7.05 6.75
N VAL A 178 -15.32 -6.61 6.69
CA VAL A 178 -14.98 -5.20 6.44
C VAL A 178 -15.52 -4.75 5.08
N SER A 179 -15.40 -5.60 4.06
CA SER A 179 -15.85 -5.32 2.70
C SER A 179 -17.37 -5.25 2.58
N ALA A 180 -18.09 -6.22 3.17
CA ALA A 180 -19.54 -6.22 3.23
C ALA A 180 -20.07 -4.99 3.99
N CYS A 181 -19.46 -4.63 5.12
CA CYS A 181 -19.78 -3.38 5.83
C CYS A 181 -19.55 -2.14 4.95
N GLY A 182 -18.47 -2.12 4.16
CA GLY A 182 -18.17 -1.07 3.18
C GLY A 182 -19.27 -0.93 2.12
N LEU A 183 -19.69 -2.04 1.51
CA LEU A 183 -20.77 -2.08 0.51
C LEU A 183 -22.12 -1.63 1.08
N LEU A 184 -22.45 -2.06 2.30
CA LEU A 184 -23.67 -1.63 2.99
C LEU A 184 -23.67 -0.12 3.25
N ARG A 185 -22.52 0.45 3.65
CA ARG A 185 -22.35 1.90 3.84
C ARG A 185 -22.42 2.68 2.53
N LEU A 186 -21.86 2.15 1.44
CA LEU A 186 -21.98 2.73 0.11
C LEU A 186 -23.44 2.75 -0.38
N SER A 187 -24.20 1.71 -0.06
CA SER A 187 -25.60 1.56 -0.46
C SER A 187 -26.55 2.43 0.36
N LYS A 188 -26.19 2.73 1.61
CA LYS A 188 -26.97 3.53 2.57
C LYS A 188 -26.13 4.71 3.09
N PRO A 189 -25.82 5.70 2.24
CA PRO A 189 -25.01 6.84 2.65
C PRO A 189 -25.72 7.60 3.77
N LYS A 190 -25.08 7.70 4.93
CA LYS A 190 -25.57 8.54 6.03
C LYS A 190 -25.41 10.01 5.64
N VAL A 191 -26.51 10.75 5.59
CA VAL A 191 -26.47 12.21 5.50
C VAL A 191 -26.17 12.73 6.90
N GLY A 192 -24.90 12.94 7.19
CA GLY A 192 -24.43 13.50 8.46
C GLY A 192 -23.72 14.83 8.26
N ASN A 193 -23.69 15.65 9.31
CA ASN A 193 -22.83 16.83 9.37
C ASN A 193 -21.37 16.41 9.17
N ARG A 194 -20.55 17.32 8.61
CA ARG A 194 -19.11 17.10 8.46
C ARG A 194 -18.56 16.64 9.82
N PRO A 195 -17.98 15.44 9.94
CA PRO A 195 -17.33 15.07 11.18
C PRO A 195 -16.23 16.11 11.40
N SER A 196 -16.38 16.91 12.46
CA SER A 196 -15.26 17.65 12.99
C SER A 196 -14.29 16.59 13.46
N ILE A 197 -13.16 16.42 12.76
CA ILE A 197 -12.03 15.77 13.41
C ILE A 197 -11.69 16.72 14.54
N GLU A 198 -12.05 16.32 15.75
CA GLU A 198 -11.60 16.99 16.95
C GLU A 198 -10.08 17.03 16.87
N GLN A 199 -9.51 18.24 16.96
CA GLN A 199 -8.06 18.39 16.94
C GLN A 199 -7.50 17.49 18.03
N ALA A 200 -6.67 16.52 17.63
CA ALA A 200 -6.09 15.62 18.59
C ALA A 200 -5.20 16.44 19.51
N ASN A 201 -5.38 16.28 20.82
CA ASN A 201 -4.51 16.93 21.79
C ASN A 201 -3.05 16.54 21.50
N PRO A 202 -2.11 17.51 21.54
CA PRO A 202 -0.69 17.20 21.42
C PRO A 202 -0.28 16.12 22.42
N LEU A 203 0.65 15.25 22.02
CA LEU A 203 1.15 14.22 22.92
C LEU A 203 1.95 14.88 24.05
N THR A 204 1.75 14.39 25.27
CA THR A 204 2.58 14.77 26.41
C THR A 204 4.01 14.27 26.23
N THR A 205 4.99 14.91 26.86
CA THR A 205 6.40 14.48 26.83
C THR A 205 6.58 13.01 27.24
N ARG A 206 5.81 12.54 28.24
CA ARG A 206 5.83 11.13 28.67
C ARG A 206 5.35 10.20 27.55
N GLN A 207 4.25 10.53 26.88
CA GLN A 207 3.73 9.74 25.76
C GLN A 207 4.73 9.71 24.60
N ILE A 208 5.33 10.85 24.24
CA ILE A 208 6.35 10.92 23.18
C ILE A 208 7.53 10.00 23.49
N ASN A 209 8.00 9.99 24.74
CA ASN A 209 9.11 9.13 25.16
C ASN A 209 8.74 7.64 25.15
N LEU A 210 7.56 7.26 25.63
CA LEU A 210 7.08 5.86 25.56
C LEU A 210 6.96 5.37 24.12
N TRP A 211 6.37 6.17 23.24
CA TRP A 211 6.28 5.84 21.81
C TRP A 211 7.66 5.75 21.16
N SER A 212 8.60 6.62 21.54
CA SER A 212 9.97 6.56 21.02
C SER A 212 10.70 5.29 21.46
N MET A 213 10.53 4.87 22.73
CA MET A 213 11.07 3.58 23.20
C MET A 213 10.49 2.43 22.39
N LEU A 214 9.17 2.42 22.17
CA LEU A 214 8.53 1.40 21.34
C LEU A 214 9.05 1.38 19.90
N PHE A 215 9.21 2.55 19.27
CA PHE A 215 9.75 2.63 17.91
C PHE A 215 11.22 2.19 17.84
N ILE A 216 12.04 2.53 18.84
CA ILE A 216 13.43 2.06 18.93
C ILE A 216 13.47 0.53 19.08
N SER A 217 12.61 -0.05 19.92
CA SER A 217 12.51 -1.51 20.05
C SER A 217 12.08 -2.16 18.73
N PHE A 218 11.10 -1.59 18.04
CA PHE A 218 10.67 -2.06 16.71
C PHE A 218 11.81 -1.97 15.68
N MET A 219 12.54 -0.85 15.65
CA MET A 219 13.73 -0.68 14.82
C MET A 219 14.79 -1.73 15.10
N ALA A 220 15.06 -2.04 16.38
CA ALA A 220 16.05 -3.04 16.75
C ALA A 220 15.68 -4.45 16.27
N VAL A 221 14.41 -4.86 16.48
CA VAL A 221 13.91 -6.15 15.99
C VAL A 221 14.02 -6.22 14.47
N TYR A 222 13.56 -5.18 13.78
CA TYR A 222 13.57 -5.14 12.32
C TYR A 222 15.00 -5.09 11.75
N ALA A 223 15.93 -4.39 12.41
CA ALA A 223 17.35 -4.37 12.05
C ALA A 223 17.97 -5.76 12.11
N VAL A 224 17.69 -6.51 13.18
CA VAL A 224 18.22 -7.87 13.35
C VAL A 224 17.64 -8.80 12.29
N THR A 225 16.32 -8.78 12.07
CA THR A 225 15.67 -9.58 11.02
C THR A 225 16.27 -9.28 9.66
N LEU A 226 16.37 -8.00 9.28
CA LEU A 226 16.89 -7.60 7.99
C LEU A 226 18.39 -7.88 7.83
N TYR A 227 19.17 -7.75 8.91
CA TYR A 227 20.59 -8.09 8.89
C TYR A 227 20.81 -9.58 8.59
N VAL A 228 20.00 -10.45 9.22
CA VAL A 228 20.06 -11.90 9.00
C VAL A 228 19.68 -12.29 7.58
N GLN A 229 18.73 -11.58 6.96
CA GLN A 229 18.22 -11.91 5.62
C GLN A 229 19.00 -11.25 4.48
N ALA A 230 19.47 -10.02 4.68
CA ALA A 230 19.87 -9.13 3.59
C ALA A 230 21.24 -8.46 3.81
N GLY A 231 21.83 -8.65 4.99
CA GLY A 231 23.13 -8.09 5.35
C GLY A 231 23.10 -6.58 5.66
N LEU A 232 24.29 -5.99 5.77
CA LEU A 232 24.46 -4.64 6.34
C LEU A 232 23.95 -3.51 5.42
N LEU A 233 24.02 -3.68 4.10
CA LEU A 233 23.69 -2.62 3.15
C LEU A 233 22.19 -2.24 3.21
N PRO A 234 21.23 -3.19 3.09
CA PRO A 234 19.82 -2.88 3.27
C PRO A 234 19.49 -2.36 4.68
N VAL A 235 20.15 -2.90 5.72
CA VAL A 235 20.00 -2.40 7.10
C VAL A 235 20.38 -0.93 7.21
N GLY A 236 21.50 -0.51 6.62
CA GLY A 236 21.94 0.89 6.66
C GLY A 236 20.91 1.85 6.05
N VAL A 237 20.37 1.51 4.88
CA VAL A 237 19.38 2.34 4.18
C VAL A 237 18.06 2.41 4.96
N ILE A 238 17.55 1.26 5.39
CA ILE A 238 16.25 1.16 6.06
C ILE A 238 16.31 1.72 7.48
N MET A 239 17.33 1.37 8.29
CA MET A 239 17.47 1.89 9.65
C MET A 239 17.81 3.38 9.66
N GLY A 240 18.63 3.85 8.72
CA GLY A 240 18.88 5.28 8.55
C GLY A 240 17.58 6.04 8.31
N SER A 241 16.71 5.49 7.47
CA SER A 241 15.39 6.05 7.18
C SER A 241 14.46 6.02 8.39
N MET A 242 14.42 4.91 9.15
CA MET A 242 13.61 4.81 10.37
C MET A 242 14.08 5.79 11.46
N MET A 243 15.40 5.96 11.61
CA MET A 243 15.97 6.93 12.56
C MET A 243 15.65 8.36 12.15
N GLY A 244 15.82 8.70 10.88
CA GLY A 244 15.37 9.98 10.33
C GLY A 244 13.88 10.19 10.56
N GLY A 245 13.08 9.12 10.41
CA GLY A 245 11.66 9.12 10.67
C GLY A 245 11.31 9.42 12.14
N LEU A 246 11.99 8.78 13.08
CA LEU A 246 11.85 9.02 14.52
C LEU A 246 12.16 10.47 14.88
N ILE A 247 13.26 11.01 14.34
CA ILE A 247 13.68 12.40 14.55
C ILE A 247 12.64 13.37 13.98
N GLY A 248 12.20 13.12 12.74
CA GLY A 248 11.19 13.93 12.06
C GLY A 248 9.88 13.97 12.84
N TRP A 249 9.37 12.80 13.25
CA TRP A 249 8.15 12.68 14.03
C TRP A 249 8.25 13.42 15.38
N ARG A 250 9.33 13.20 16.16
CA ARG A 250 9.55 13.86 17.47
C ARG A 250 9.62 15.38 17.37
N LYS A 251 10.21 15.91 16.30
CA LYS A 251 10.36 17.36 16.06
C LYS A 251 9.12 18.03 15.48
N THR A 252 8.18 17.27 14.92
CA THR A 252 7.02 17.82 14.22
C THR A 252 5.71 17.21 14.75
N THR A 253 5.16 16.21 14.07
CA THR A 253 3.84 15.61 14.27
C THR A 253 3.60 14.98 15.66
N ALA A 254 4.64 14.80 16.47
CA ALA A 254 4.47 14.43 17.89
C ALA A 254 3.95 15.59 18.75
N ARG A 255 4.22 16.84 18.35
CA ARG A 255 3.93 18.07 19.10
C ARG A 255 2.92 18.98 18.41
N TYR A 256 2.89 18.95 17.08
CA TYR A 256 2.04 19.80 16.26
C TYR A 256 1.04 18.95 15.51
N TRP A 257 -0.22 19.36 15.54
CA TRP A 257 -1.30 18.62 14.89
C TRP A 257 -1.22 18.86 13.38
N VAL A 258 -1.39 17.83 12.56
CA VAL A 258 -1.50 18.01 11.10
C VAL A 258 -2.74 17.30 10.63
N ASP A 259 -3.57 18.01 9.86
CA ASP A 259 -4.87 17.53 9.40
C ASP A 259 -4.75 16.19 8.63
N PRO A 260 -5.33 15.08 9.17
CA PRO A 260 -5.31 13.78 8.50
C PRO A 260 -5.92 13.82 7.10
N TYR A 261 -6.90 14.70 6.83
CA TYR A 261 -7.50 14.82 5.50
C TYR A 261 -6.54 15.33 4.43
N GLN A 262 -5.40 15.87 4.83
CA GLN A 262 -4.40 16.40 3.91
C GLN A 262 -3.22 15.43 3.79
N LEU A 263 -2.82 14.80 4.90
CA LEU A 263 -1.72 13.84 4.90
C LEU A 263 -2.11 12.46 4.36
N VAL A 264 -3.26 11.91 4.78
CA VAL A 264 -3.64 10.54 4.38
C VAL A 264 -3.76 10.39 2.87
N PRO A 265 -4.36 11.31 2.10
CA PRO A 265 -4.33 11.20 0.65
C PRO A 265 -2.90 11.14 0.08
N LEU A 266 -2.01 12.04 0.51
CA LEU A 266 -0.62 12.05 0.03
C LEU A 266 0.10 10.76 0.38
N TYR A 267 -0.15 10.24 1.59
CA TYR A 267 0.42 8.98 2.04
C TYR A 267 -0.11 7.78 1.25
N LEU A 268 -1.41 7.72 0.95
CA LEU A 268 -1.98 6.64 0.11
C LEU A 268 -1.44 6.69 -1.32
N LEU A 269 -1.24 7.89 -1.88
CA LEU A 269 -0.61 8.05 -3.19
C LEU A 269 0.87 7.62 -3.15
N LEU A 270 1.61 7.99 -2.10
CA LEU A 270 2.97 7.52 -1.86
C LEU A 270 3.02 6.00 -1.86
N GLN A 271 2.16 5.36 -1.06
CA GLN A 271 2.12 3.90 -0.98
C GLN A 271 1.76 3.24 -2.31
N ALA A 272 0.83 3.83 -3.09
CA ALA A 272 0.47 3.28 -4.38
C ALA A 272 1.65 3.26 -5.36
N LEU A 273 2.36 4.39 -5.47
CA LEU A 273 3.51 4.55 -6.35
C LEU A 273 4.71 3.74 -5.87
N PHE A 274 4.89 3.65 -4.56
CA PHE A 274 5.91 2.81 -3.96
C PHE A 274 5.64 1.32 -4.22
N TYR A 275 4.38 0.87 -4.15
CA TYR A 275 4.10 -0.53 -4.42
C TYR A 275 4.23 -0.90 -5.91
N ILE A 276 4.00 0.06 -6.82
CA ILE A 276 4.38 -0.09 -8.23
C ILE A 276 5.90 -0.24 -8.37
N HIS A 277 6.68 0.52 -7.60
CA HIS A 277 8.13 0.39 -7.57
C HIS A 277 8.59 -0.99 -7.09
N VAL A 278 8.01 -1.49 -6.00
CA VAL A 278 8.24 -2.88 -5.54
C VAL A 278 7.85 -3.91 -6.62
N GLY A 279 6.82 -3.63 -7.42
CA GLY A 279 6.47 -4.43 -8.60
C GLY A 279 7.58 -4.53 -9.64
N GLU A 280 8.24 -3.41 -9.95
CA GLU A 280 9.44 -3.40 -10.82
C GLU A 280 10.59 -4.18 -10.19
N GLU A 281 10.81 -4.02 -8.88
CA GLU A 281 11.87 -4.73 -8.15
C GLU A 281 11.71 -6.25 -8.16
N VAL A 282 10.48 -6.74 -8.04
CA VAL A 282 10.17 -8.18 -8.18
C VAL A 282 10.44 -8.65 -9.61
N LEU A 283 10.02 -7.88 -10.62
CA LEU A 283 10.25 -8.21 -12.03
C LEU A 283 11.72 -8.26 -12.42
N THR A 284 12.55 -7.47 -11.75
CA THR A 284 13.96 -7.27 -12.12
C THR A 284 14.93 -7.82 -11.08
N HIS A 285 14.41 -8.62 -10.14
CA HIS A 285 15.15 -9.34 -9.11
C HIS A 285 16.10 -8.45 -8.29
N PHE A 286 15.55 -7.39 -7.69
CA PHE A 286 16.30 -6.44 -6.87
C PHE A 286 17.23 -7.11 -5.85
N ASN A 287 16.71 -8.09 -5.12
CA ASN A 287 17.45 -8.84 -4.10
C ASN A 287 18.71 -9.50 -4.66
N GLN A 288 18.64 -10.07 -5.87
CA GLN A 288 19.79 -10.69 -6.54
C GLN A 288 20.83 -9.64 -6.94
N GLN A 289 20.40 -8.46 -7.38
CA GLN A 289 21.31 -7.35 -7.68
C GLN A 289 21.99 -6.82 -6.41
N ILE A 290 21.27 -6.75 -5.28
CA ILE A 290 21.85 -6.43 -3.98
C ILE A 290 22.85 -7.49 -3.53
N THR A 291 22.53 -8.78 -3.69
CA THR A 291 23.48 -9.87 -3.41
C THR A 291 24.76 -9.75 -4.24
N ALA A 292 24.64 -9.42 -5.53
CA ALA A 292 25.80 -9.20 -6.39
C ALA A 292 26.66 -7.98 -5.97
N LEU A 293 26.07 -7.00 -5.27
CA LEU A 293 26.78 -5.84 -4.75
C LEU A 293 27.38 -6.10 -3.36
N SER A 294 26.64 -6.71 -2.45
CA SER A 294 27.00 -6.86 -1.04
C SER A 294 27.82 -8.12 -0.75
N GLY A 295 27.70 -9.15 -1.61
CA GLY A 295 28.22 -10.49 -1.36
C GLY A 295 27.40 -11.30 -0.35
N HIS A 296 26.30 -10.74 0.17
CA HIS A 296 25.39 -11.42 1.09
C HIS A 296 24.16 -11.94 0.32
N ALA A 297 23.92 -13.24 0.39
CA ALA A 297 22.76 -13.85 -0.25
C ALA A 297 21.46 -13.31 0.38
N TRP A 298 20.53 -12.88 -0.46
CA TRP A 298 19.18 -12.51 -0.05
C TRP A 298 18.19 -13.31 -0.88
N PRO A 299 17.70 -14.46 -0.38
CA PRO A 299 16.81 -15.35 -1.13
C PRO A 299 15.52 -14.65 -1.57
N ASP A 300 15.01 -15.01 -2.75
CA ASP A 300 13.74 -14.50 -3.27
C ASP A 300 12.61 -14.69 -2.25
N GLU A 301 12.57 -15.82 -1.54
CA GLU A 301 11.53 -16.13 -0.55
C GLU A 301 11.49 -15.13 0.62
N GLU A 302 12.66 -14.79 1.15
CA GLU A 302 12.78 -13.85 2.27
C GLU A 302 12.47 -12.42 1.83
N PHE A 303 12.97 -12.02 0.67
CA PHE A 303 12.66 -10.72 0.06
C PHE A 303 11.16 -10.58 -0.18
N ASN A 304 10.55 -11.57 -0.82
CA ASN A 304 9.13 -11.55 -1.14
C ASN A 304 8.28 -11.53 0.13
N TYR A 305 8.55 -12.39 1.10
CA TYR A 305 7.80 -12.43 2.35
C TYR A 305 7.87 -11.09 3.09
N LEU A 306 9.07 -10.53 3.27
CA LEU A 306 9.26 -9.34 4.09
C LEU A 306 8.93 -8.05 3.34
N ILE A 307 9.58 -7.80 2.20
CA ILE A 307 9.54 -6.52 1.47
C ILE A 307 8.27 -6.39 0.63
N THR A 308 7.84 -7.47 -0.03
CA THR A 308 6.74 -7.38 -0.99
C THR A 308 5.35 -7.62 -0.36
N LEU A 309 5.29 -8.19 0.85
CA LEU A 309 4.03 -8.58 1.50
C LEU A 309 3.88 -8.01 2.92
N VAL A 310 4.71 -8.44 3.88
CA VAL A 310 4.57 -8.02 5.29
C VAL A 310 4.78 -6.52 5.47
N GLY A 311 5.83 -5.96 4.88
CA GLY A 311 6.13 -4.52 4.91
C GLY A 311 4.93 -3.68 4.45
N PRO A 312 4.43 -3.88 3.23
CA PRO A 312 3.25 -3.19 2.71
C PRO A 312 2.02 -3.29 3.62
N ALA A 313 1.75 -4.44 4.25
CA ALA A 313 0.64 -4.55 5.19
C ALA A 313 0.79 -3.57 6.37
N ILE A 314 2.00 -3.48 6.94
CA ILE A 314 2.33 -2.55 8.03
C ILE A 314 2.26 -1.09 7.57
N TRP A 315 2.81 -0.80 6.38
CA TRP A 315 2.83 0.57 5.84
C TRP A 315 1.43 1.07 5.47
N VAL A 316 0.56 0.21 4.95
CA VAL A 316 -0.83 0.58 4.68
C VAL A 316 -1.64 0.68 5.98
N LEU A 317 -1.36 -0.15 6.99
CA LEU A 317 -1.97 -0.01 8.33
C LEU A 317 -1.64 1.37 8.95
N ALA A 318 -0.45 1.91 8.69
CA ALA A 318 -0.11 3.26 9.11
C ALA A 318 -1.01 4.33 8.47
N ALA A 319 -1.61 4.11 7.30
CA ALA A 319 -2.60 5.03 6.74
C ALA A 319 -3.88 5.10 7.60
N TYR A 320 -4.33 3.95 8.12
CA TYR A 320 -5.44 3.88 9.06
C TYR A 320 -5.07 4.58 10.38
N SER A 321 -3.89 4.29 10.92
CA SER A 321 -3.38 4.94 12.13
C SER A 321 -3.25 6.46 11.97
N LEU A 322 -2.77 6.93 10.82
CA LEU A 322 -2.65 8.34 10.46
C LEU A 322 -4.03 9.01 10.33
N TRP A 323 -5.01 8.32 9.74
CA TRP A 323 -6.40 8.79 9.69
C TRP A 323 -7.00 8.99 11.10
N ARG A 324 -6.57 8.18 12.06
CA ARG A 324 -6.93 8.28 13.47
C ARG A 324 -6.06 9.26 14.27
N GLY A 325 -5.11 9.95 13.63
CA GLY A 325 -4.20 10.89 14.29
C GLY A 325 -3.26 10.24 15.32
N GLN A 326 -2.93 8.96 15.15
CA GLN A 326 -2.12 8.21 16.10
C GLN A 326 -0.62 8.30 15.79
N ALA A 327 0.20 8.21 16.85
CA ALA A 327 1.66 8.31 16.76
C ALA A 327 2.28 7.31 15.77
N PHE A 328 1.80 6.07 15.74
CA PHE A 328 2.30 5.02 14.85
C PHE A 328 2.21 5.42 13.37
N GLY A 329 1.05 5.91 12.92
CA GLY A 329 0.88 6.38 11.55
C GLY A 329 1.79 7.56 11.18
N HIS A 330 2.00 8.50 12.11
CA HIS A 330 2.91 9.62 11.89
C HIS A 330 4.38 9.19 11.85
N PHE A 331 4.80 8.24 12.68
CA PHE A 331 6.16 7.69 12.64
C PHE A 331 6.44 6.98 11.32
N ILE A 332 5.54 6.07 10.90
CA ILE A 332 5.71 5.36 9.62
C ILE A 332 5.65 6.32 8.44
N LEU A 333 4.77 7.34 8.44
CA LEU A 333 4.78 8.40 7.43
C LEU A 333 6.14 9.07 7.32
N TRP A 334 6.75 9.43 8.45
CA TRP A 334 8.08 10.05 8.47
C TRP A 334 9.19 9.10 8.01
N PHE A 335 9.13 7.83 8.43
CA PHE A 335 10.02 6.78 7.91
C PHE A 335 9.92 6.69 6.38
N MET A 336 8.72 6.64 5.83
CA MET A 336 8.50 6.61 4.39
C MET A 336 8.98 7.89 3.70
N ILE A 337 8.73 9.08 4.27
CA ILE A 337 9.23 10.35 3.69
C ILE A 337 10.76 10.31 3.57
N VAL A 338 11.46 9.91 4.63
CA VAL A 338 12.92 9.87 4.62
C VAL A 338 13.42 8.76 3.68
N GLY A 339 12.81 7.57 3.73
CA GLY A 339 13.15 6.46 2.86
C GLY A 339 12.95 6.79 1.39
N MET A 340 11.85 7.44 1.03
CA MET A 340 11.60 7.83 -0.35
C MET A 340 12.56 8.93 -0.81
N ILE A 341 12.82 9.96 0.01
CA ILE A 341 13.66 11.10 -0.40
C ILE A 341 15.15 10.76 -0.43
N LEU A 342 15.64 9.91 0.48
CA LEU A 342 17.07 9.58 0.59
C LEU A 342 17.41 8.19 0.06
N GLY A 343 16.52 7.21 0.22
CA GLY A 343 16.72 5.82 -0.20
C GLY A 343 16.51 5.62 -1.69
N GLU A 344 15.40 6.11 -2.27
CA GLU A 344 15.10 5.87 -3.70
C GLU A 344 16.17 6.41 -4.68
N PRO A 345 16.82 7.57 -4.44
CA PRO A 345 17.96 8.00 -5.27
C PRO A 345 19.12 7.00 -5.31
N THR A 346 19.21 6.04 -4.38
CA THR A 346 20.24 4.99 -4.42
C THR A 346 20.08 4.07 -5.65
N HIS A 347 18.86 3.85 -6.16
CA HIS A 347 18.61 3.07 -7.38
C HIS A 347 19.18 3.72 -8.64
N ILE A 348 19.34 5.04 -8.62
CA ILE A 348 19.82 5.83 -9.76
C ILE A 348 21.30 6.17 -9.57
N VAL A 349 21.73 6.52 -8.36
CA VAL A 349 23.09 7.02 -8.15
C VAL A 349 23.96 5.95 -7.51
N VAL A 350 23.62 5.54 -6.29
CA VAL A 350 24.53 4.75 -5.45
C VAL A 350 24.73 3.35 -6.02
N PHE A 351 23.68 2.58 -6.28
CA PHE A 351 23.82 1.19 -6.72
C PHE A 351 24.45 1.06 -8.11
N PRO A 352 24.04 1.82 -9.15
CA PRO A 352 24.71 1.76 -10.44
C PRO A 352 26.19 2.18 -10.37
N VAL A 353 26.53 3.21 -9.59
CA VAL A 353 27.93 3.66 -9.44
C VAL A 353 28.76 2.63 -8.67
N VAL A 354 28.24 2.06 -7.58
CA VAL A 354 28.94 1.00 -6.84
C VAL A 354 29.14 -0.23 -7.73
N ARG A 355 28.14 -0.58 -8.55
CA ARG A 355 28.27 -1.66 -9.54
C ARG A 355 29.38 -1.37 -10.53
N LEU A 356 29.39 -0.18 -11.13
CA LEU A 356 30.42 0.28 -12.06
C LEU A 356 31.83 0.17 -11.45
N LEU A 357 31.99 0.64 -10.21
CA LEU A 357 33.29 0.64 -9.52
C LEU A 357 33.76 -0.77 -9.14
N ARG A 358 32.84 -1.68 -8.76
CA ARG A 358 33.19 -3.04 -8.31
C ARG A 358 33.32 -4.05 -9.45
N GLN A 359 32.44 -3.98 -10.44
CA GLN A 359 32.31 -4.98 -11.51
C GLN A 359 32.93 -4.50 -12.84
N GLY A 360 33.31 -3.21 -12.92
CA GLY A 360 33.71 -2.59 -14.18
C GLY A 360 32.54 -2.35 -15.15
N GLY A 361 32.84 -1.93 -16.37
CA GLY A 361 31.84 -1.71 -17.42
C GLY A 361 31.33 -0.26 -17.51
N GLY A 362 30.06 -0.09 -17.87
CA GLY A 362 29.38 1.21 -18.01
C GLY A 362 28.24 1.38 -17.01
N TYR A 363 27.73 2.61 -16.89
CA TYR A 363 26.52 2.88 -16.12
C TYR A 363 25.34 2.15 -16.78
N THR A 364 24.75 1.21 -16.06
CA THR A 364 23.70 0.31 -16.55
C THR A 364 22.48 0.38 -15.65
N TYR A 365 21.34 -0.06 -16.19
CA TYR A 365 20.10 -0.18 -15.44
C TYR A 365 20.30 -0.99 -14.16
N PHE A 366 19.70 -0.50 -13.08
CA PHE A 366 19.59 -1.20 -11.80
C PHE A 366 18.11 -1.37 -11.46
N SER A 367 17.76 -2.48 -10.83
CA SER A 367 16.37 -2.81 -10.46
C SER A 367 15.67 -1.64 -9.77
N GLY A 368 14.48 -1.27 -10.22
CA GLY A 368 13.67 -0.18 -9.65
C GLY A 368 13.98 1.22 -10.19
N MET A 369 15.00 1.37 -11.06
CA MET A 369 15.44 2.69 -11.53
C MET A 369 14.36 3.46 -12.32
N TYR A 370 13.43 2.78 -13.01
CA TYR A 370 12.40 3.47 -13.79
C TYR A 370 11.32 4.10 -12.91
N THR A 371 11.03 3.50 -11.77
CA THR A 371 9.92 3.90 -10.89
C THR A 371 10.36 4.55 -9.57
N ALA A 372 11.64 4.48 -9.20
CA ALA A 372 12.18 5.01 -7.93
C ALA A 372 11.77 6.48 -7.65
N LEU A 373 11.65 7.31 -8.69
CA LEU A 373 11.27 8.72 -8.54
C LEU A 373 9.77 8.93 -8.27
N PHE A 374 8.91 7.95 -8.56
CA PHE A 374 7.47 8.11 -8.44
C PHE A 374 7.02 8.37 -7.00
N PRO A 375 7.39 7.54 -6.00
CA PRO A 375 6.96 7.78 -4.62
C PRO A 375 7.62 9.00 -3.97
N MET A 376 8.71 9.53 -4.52
CA MET A 376 9.35 10.76 -4.03
C MET A 376 8.42 11.97 -4.14
N ILE A 377 7.62 12.07 -5.20
CA ILE A 377 6.72 13.21 -5.43
C ILE A 377 5.74 13.41 -4.26
N PRO A 378 4.88 12.43 -3.91
CA PRO A 378 3.98 12.58 -2.76
C PRO A 378 4.73 12.66 -1.42
N ALA A 379 5.92 12.06 -1.29
CA ALA A 379 6.75 12.19 -0.08
C ALA A 379 7.20 13.65 0.16
N ILE A 380 7.70 14.31 -0.87
CA ILE A 380 8.11 15.73 -0.82
C ILE A 380 6.90 16.62 -0.51
N LEU A 381 5.75 16.37 -1.14
CA LEU A 381 4.52 17.12 -0.86
C LEU A 381 4.05 16.93 0.59
N ALA A 382 4.13 15.71 1.13
CA ALA A 382 3.79 15.43 2.53
C ALA A 382 4.76 16.15 3.48
N LEU A 383 6.06 16.13 3.20
CA LEU A 383 7.08 16.86 3.96
C LEU A 383 6.79 18.36 4.00
N PHE A 384 6.55 18.98 2.84
CA PHE A 384 6.21 20.40 2.77
C PHE A 384 4.96 20.70 3.60
N ARG A 385 3.96 19.82 3.57
CA ARG A 385 2.74 20.03 4.34
C ARG A 385 2.99 19.98 5.85
N ILE A 386 3.74 18.98 6.33
CA ILE A 386 4.08 18.84 7.74
C ILE A 386 4.89 20.04 8.24
N VAL A 387 5.92 20.46 7.48
CA VAL A 387 6.78 21.58 7.84
C VAL A 387 6.02 22.90 7.86
N SER A 388 5.16 23.13 6.87
CA SER A 388 4.33 24.34 6.80
C SER A 388 3.39 24.46 8.01
N GLU A 389 2.68 23.39 8.36
CA GLU A 389 1.76 23.39 9.51
C GLU A 389 2.50 23.49 10.85
N THR A 390 3.67 22.84 10.96
CA THR A 390 4.53 22.94 12.16
C THR A 390 5.00 24.37 12.39
N LYS A 391 5.46 25.06 11.33
CA LYS A 391 5.90 26.47 11.45
C LYS A 391 4.77 27.37 11.89
N LYS A 392 3.60 27.24 11.26
CA LYS A 392 2.40 28.03 11.60
C LYS A 392 2.04 27.90 13.08
N GLN A 393 1.90 26.67 13.57
CA GLN A 393 1.52 26.42 14.97
C GLN A 393 2.61 26.84 15.96
N SER A 394 3.89 26.68 15.60
CA SER A 394 4.97 27.16 16.45
C SER A 394 4.92 28.68 16.62
N SER A 395 4.68 29.44 15.55
CA SER A 395 4.53 30.90 15.62
C SER A 395 3.33 31.32 16.48
N ASP A 396 2.18 30.67 16.29
CA ASP A 396 0.96 30.95 17.08
C ASP A 396 1.16 30.73 18.60
N ILE A 397 2.04 29.79 18.98
CA ILE A 397 2.37 29.53 20.40
C ILE A 397 3.25 30.64 20.96
N TYR A 398 4.27 31.09 20.21
CA TYR A 398 5.14 32.19 20.64
C TYR A 398 4.36 33.51 20.79
N GLU A 399 3.46 33.82 19.86
CA GLU A 399 2.61 35.02 19.93
C GLU A 399 1.67 35.03 21.13
N LYS A 400 1.21 33.86 21.60
CA LYS A 400 0.36 33.76 22.80
C LYS A 400 1.14 33.85 24.12
N GLN A 401 2.46 33.72 24.07
CA GLN A 401 3.33 33.77 25.25
C GLN A 401 4.04 35.12 25.42
N ALA A 402 4.11 35.93 24.36
CA ALA A 402 4.55 37.31 24.36
C ALA A 402 3.40 38.24 24.75
#